data_AF-A0A2E7BLM3-F1
#
_entry.id   AF-A0A2E7BLM3-F1
#
_cell.length_a   1.000
_cell.length_b   1.000
_cell.length_c   1.000
_cell.angle_alpha   90.00
_cell.angle_beta   90.00
_cell.angle_gamma   90.00
#
_symmetry.space_group_name_H-M   'P 1'
#
loop_
_entity.id
_entity.type
_entity.pdbx_description
1 polymer ?
#
loop_
_entity_poly.entity_id
_entity_poly.type
_entity_poly.pdbx_seq_one_letter_code
_entity_poly.pdbx_strand_id
1 'polypeptide(L)'
;MLQPISWILALLLFVGTGVVRADERSDARDQVDFGIEVARRGLWKEAIYRWYRAIDLDPTYAAAWNNLAIALEQEGQLEEALEAYENALDLEPNHLGIEQNYDLFLEAYDRVNQNSR
;
A
#
# COMPACT_ATOMS: atom_id res chain seq x y z
N MET A 1 -44.91 -28.46 12.81
CA MET A 1 -44.87 -27.50 11.69
C MET A 1 -43.58 -26.71 11.80
N LEU A 2 -42.83 -26.62 10.69
CA LEU A 2 -41.50 -26.04 10.57
C LEU A 2 -41.54 -24.49 10.68
N GLN A 3 -40.46 -23.89 11.18
CA GLN A 3 -40.29 -22.46 11.52
C GLN A 3 -40.37 -21.53 10.29
N PRO A 4 -40.79 -20.25 10.43
CA PRO A 4 -40.78 -19.30 9.31
C PRO A 4 -39.38 -18.70 9.09
N ILE A 5 -38.77 -19.06 7.97
CA ILE A 5 -37.69 -18.28 7.36
C ILE A 5 -38.35 -17.12 6.62
N SER A 6 -38.14 -15.88 7.07
CA SER A 6 -38.47 -14.68 6.30
C SER A 6 -37.32 -13.68 6.40
N TRP A 7 -36.31 -13.88 5.55
CA TRP A 7 -35.15 -12.98 5.36
C TRP A 7 -35.53 -11.66 4.66
N ILE A 8 -36.79 -11.23 4.66
CA ILE A 8 -37.27 -10.18 3.75
C ILE A 8 -36.91 -8.74 4.20
N LEU A 9 -36.21 -8.53 5.32
CA LEU A 9 -35.80 -7.18 5.72
C LEU A 9 -34.33 -7.08 6.14
N ALA A 10 -33.42 -7.66 5.35
CA ALA A 10 -32.04 -7.15 5.26
C ALA A 10 -31.99 -6.07 4.16
N LEU A 11 -32.66 -4.96 4.46
CA LEU A 11 -32.58 -3.72 3.71
C LEU A 11 -31.23 -3.07 4.01
N LEU A 12 -30.19 -3.48 3.30
CA LEU A 12 -29.03 -2.62 3.06
C LEU A 12 -28.69 -2.76 1.58
N LEU A 13 -29.24 -1.83 0.81
CA LEU A 13 -28.73 -1.43 -0.49
C LEU A 13 -27.21 -1.21 -0.37
N PHE A 14 -26.41 -2.19 -0.74
CA PHE A 14 -25.00 -1.94 -1.06
C PHE A 14 -24.96 -1.28 -2.45
N VAL A 15 -25.43 -0.04 -2.54
CA VAL A 15 -25.08 0.86 -3.63
C VAL A 15 -23.83 1.61 -3.17
N GLY A 16 -22.70 0.91 -3.19
CA GLY A 16 -21.38 1.45 -2.87
C GLY A 16 -20.86 2.36 -3.99
N THR A 17 -21.29 3.63 -3.97
CA THR A 17 -20.37 4.77 -3.82
C THR A 17 -19.27 5.02 -4.85
N GLY A 18 -19.62 5.23 -6.12
CA GLY A 18 -18.65 5.80 -7.09
C GLY A 18 -18.08 7.17 -6.68
N VAL A 19 -18.82 7.96 -5.90
CA VAL A 19 -18.39 9.29 -5.40
C VAL A 19 -17.47 9.17 -4.18
N VAL A 20 -17.76 8.28 -3.22
CA VAL A 20 -16.91 8.14 -2.02
C VAL A 20 -15.54 7.57 -2.36
N ARG A 21 -15.46 6.60 -3.29
CA ARG A 21 -14.16 6.03 -3.73
C ARG A 21 -13.26 7.04 -4.45
N ALA A 22 -13.85 8.00 -5.16
CA ALA A 22 -13.09 9.04 -5.85
C ALA A 22 -12.46 10.03 -4.85
N ASP A 23 -13.17 10.33 -3.76
CA ASP A 23 -12.71 11.16 -2.65
C ASP A 23 -11.57 10.45 -1.89
N GLU A 24 -11.76 9.17 -1.53
CA GLU A 24 -10.75 8.32 -0.88
C GLU A 24 -9.44 8.26 -1.66
N ARG A 25 -9.50 8.07 -2.99
CA ARG A 25 -8.31 8.04 -3.83
C ARG A 25 -7.63 9.40 -3.94
N SER A 26 -8.39 10.49 -3.91
CA SER A 26 -7.82 11.85 -3.88
C SER A 26 -7.08 12.09 -2.56
N ASP A 27 -7.71 11.76 -1.44
CA ASP A 27 -7.10 11.91 -0.12
C ASP A 27 -5.85 11.02 0.04
N ALA A 28 -5.89 9.79 -0.49
CA ALA A 28 -4.73 8.89 -0.50
C ALA A 28 -3.56 9.47 -1.30
N ARG A 29 -3.86 10.04 -2.47
CA ARG A 29 -2.85 10.75 -3.29
C ARG A 29 -2.22 11.92 -2.53
N ASP A 30 -3.03 12.72 -1.85
CA ASP A 30 -2.51 13.86 -1.08
C ASP A 30 -1.58 13.42 0.04
N GLN A 31 -1.87 12.29 0.71
CA GLN A 31 -0.95 11.69 1.68
C GLN A 31 0.34 11.20 1.01
N VAL A 32 0.28 10.59 -0.17
CA VAL A 32 1.48 10.16 -0.92
C VAL A 32 2.35 11.35 -1.31
N ASP A 33 1.75 12.39 -1.88
CA ASP A 33 2.46 13.59 -2.32
C ASP A 33 3.14 14.30 -1.13
N PHE A 34 2.45 14.38 0.01
CA PHE A 34 3.04 14.89 1.26
C PHE A 34 4.19 13.99 1.74
N GLY A 35 4.00 12.67 1.72
CA GLY A 35 5.03 11.69 2.09
C GLY A 35 6.32 11.85 1.27
N ILE A 36 6.19 12.07 -0.04
CA ILE A 36 7.32 12.33 -0.94
C ILE A 36 8.04 13.64 -0.54
N GLU A 37 7.29 14.70 -0.24
CA GLU A 37 7.88 15.98 0.14
C GLU A 37 8.68 15.90 1.45
N VAL A 38 8.17 15.20 2.46
CA VAL A 38 8.89 15.03 3.73
C VAL A 38 10.06 14.05 3.62
N ALA A 39 9.96 13.00 2.78
CA ALA A 39 11.06 12.10 2.48
C ALA A 39 12.24 12.84 1.83
N ARG A 40 11.98 13.77 0.90
CA ARG A 40 13.02 14.64 0.30
C ARG A 40 13.77 15.51 1.31
N ARG A 41 13.17 15.74 2.48
CA ARG A 41 13.78 16.47 3.61
C ARG A 41 14.47 15.54 4.61
N GLY A 42 14.53 14.24 4.34
CA GLY A 42 15.10 13.21 5.22
C GLY A 42 14.20 12.82 6.40
N LEU A 43 12.94 13.24 6.40
CA LEU A 43 11.99 12.94 7.47
C LEU A 43 11.28 11.59 7.21
N TRP A 44 12.07 10.51 7.16
CA TRP A 44 11.61 9.18 6.75
C TRP A 44 10.48 8.61 7.61
N LYS A 45 10.52 8.82 8.92
CA LYS A 45 9.44 8.38 9.84
C LYS A 45 8.09 9.04 9.54
N GLU A 46 8.10 10.32 9.18
CA GLU A 46 6.88 11.02 8.76
C GLU A 46 6.43 10.52 7.38
N ALA A 47 7.35 10.27 6.45
CA ALA A 47 7.00 9.72 5.14
C ALA A 47 6.30 8.36 5.27
N ILE A 48 6.85 7.45 6.08
CA ILE A 48 6.26 6.15 6.40
C ILE A 48 4.85 6.31 6.98
N TYR A 49 4.68 7.20 7.97
CA TYR A 49 3.36 7.49 8.54
C TYR A 49 2.36 7.92 7.46
N ARG A 50 2.78 8.80 6.53
CA ARG A 50 1.93 9.32 5.46
C ARG A 50 1.55 8.24 4.46
N TRP A 51 2.46 7.34 4.11
CA TRP A 51 2.15 6.25 3.19
C TRP A 51 1.25 5.18 3.81
N TYR A 52 1.38 4.88 5.11
CA TYR A 52 0.37 4.09 5.81
C TYR A 52 -1.00 4.76 5.80
N ARG A 53 -1.06 6.08 6.03
CA ARG A 53 -2.33 6.83 5.93
C ARG A 53 -2.93 6.79 4.53
N ALA A 54 -2.11 6.82 3.48
CA ALA A 54 -2.59 6.65 2.12
C ALA A 54 -3.19 5.25 1.88
N ILE A 55 -2.55 4.20 2.41
CA ILE A 55 -3.03 2.81 2.35
C ILE A 55 -4.35 2.65 3.13
N ASP A 56 -4.47 3.28 4.31
CA ASP A 56 -5.71 3.25 5.10
C ASP A 56 -6.89 3.90 4.35
N LEU A 57 -6.62 4.94 3.55
CA LEU A 57 -7.61 5.66 2.75
C LEU A 57 -7.97 4.91 1.47
N ASP A 58 -6.96 4.44 0.73
CA ASP A 58 -7.13 3.63 -0.47
C ASP A 58 -6.09 2.49 -0.48
N PRO A 59 -6.47 1.28 -0.03
CA PRO A 59 -5.56 0.15 0.00
C PRO A 59 -5.20 -0.35 -1.41
N THR A 60 -5.88 0.12 -2.45
CA THR A 60 -5.59 -0.23 -3.86
C THR A 60 -4.66 0.78 -4.53
N TYR A 61 -4.17 1.78 -3.81
CA TYR A 61 -3.27 2.78 -4.36
C TYR A 61 -1.81 2.30 -4.36
N ALA A 62 -1.43 1.57 -5.41
CA ALA A 62 -0.12 0.92 -5.56
C ALA A 62 1.09 1.85 -5.28
N ALA A 63 0.99 3.14 -5.64
CA ALA A 63 2.04 4.12 -5.37
C ALA A 63 2.34 4.30 -3.87
N ALA A 64 1.34 4.16 -2.99
CA ALA A 64 1.54 4.23 -1.55
C ALA A 64 2.37 3.04 -1.04
N TRP A 65 2.02 1.83 -1.49
CA TRP A 65 2.75 0.61 -1.18
C TRP A 65 4.20 0.63 -1.67
N ASN A 66 4.44 1.04 -2.92
CA ASN A 66 5.80 1.16 -3.46
C ASN A 66 6.64 2.18 -2.68
N ASN A 67 6.08 3.34 -2.34
CA ASN A 67 6.84 4.33 -1.57
C ASN A 67 7.12 3.86 -0.14
N LEU A 68 6.15 3.20 0.51
CA LEU A 68 6.34 2.58 1.81
C LEU A 68 7.49 1.57 1.77
N ALA A 69 7.52 0.70 0.77
CA ALA A 69 8.58 -0.30 0.59
C ALA A 69 9.98 0.35 0.53
N ILE A 70 10.13 1.43 -0.26
CA ILE A 70 11.39 2.18 -0.37
C ILE A 70 11.83 2.75 0.99
N ALA A 71 10.93 3.32 1.80
CA ALA A 71 11.35 3.83 3.11
C ALA A 71 11.63 2.74 4.13
N LEU A 72 10.90 1.62 4.09
CA LEU A 72 11.20 0.46 4.95
C LEU A 72 12.57 -0.12 4.62
N GLU A 73 12.94 -0.17 3.33
CA GLU A 73 14.30 -0.50 2.90
C GLU A 73 15.34 0.47 3.49
N GLN A 74 15.09 1.78 3.44
CA GLN A 74 16.01 2.79 4.02
C GLN A 74 16.18 2.63 5.54
N GLU A 75 15.14 2.20 6.26
CA GLU A 75 15.20 1.93 7.70
C GLU A 75 15.72 0.51 8.03
N GLY A 76 16.00 -0.32 7.01
CA GLY A 76 16.52 -1.69 7.17
C GLY A 76 15.46 -2.72 7.57
N GLN A 77 14.17 -2.38 7.44
CA GLN A 77 13.03 -3.27 7.68
C GLN A 77 12.74 -4.06 6.40
N LEU A 78 13.60 -5.02 6.08
CA LEU A 78 13.63 -5.65 4.76
C LEU A 78 12.45 -6.60 4.54
N GLU A 79 12.01 -7.32 5.55
CA GLU A 79 10.86 -8.22 5.46
C GLU A 79 9.56 -7.44 5.19
N GLU A 80 9.34 -6.33 5.89
CA GLU A 80 8.17 -5.47 5.66
C GLU A 80 8.25 -4.74 4.30
N ALA A 81 9.47 -4.40 3.84
CA ALA A 81 9.66 -3.84 2.50
C ALA A 81 9.30 -4.84 1.39
N LEU A 82 9.68 -6.12 1.56
CA LEU A 82 9.31 -7.20 0.64
C LEU A 82 7.78 -7.31 0.52
N GLU A 83 7.07 -7.40 1.65
CA GLU A 83 5.61 -7.46 1.65
C GLU A 83 4.98 -6.24 0.95
N ALA A 84 5.51 -5.03 1.19
CA ALA A 84 4.99 -3.81 0.58
C ALA A 84 5.21 -3.77 -0.95
N TYR A 85 6.37 -4.22 -1.45
CA TYR A 85 6.60 -4.33 -2.90
C TYR A 85 5.69 -5.38 -3.56
N GLU A 86 5.50 -6.54 -2.92
CA GLU A 86 4.60 -7.59 -3.41
C GLU A 86 3.17 -7.07 -3.54
N ASN A 87 2.66 -6.35 -2.52
CA ASN A 87 1.35 -5.71 -2.60
C ASN A 87 1.26 -4.67 -3.73
N ALA A 88 2.31 -3.89 -3.96
CA ALA A 88 2.33 -2.89 -5.03
C ALA A 88 2.24 -3.54 -6.42
N LEU A 89 2.96 -4.66 -6.63
CA LEU A 89 2.94 -5.43 -7.88
C LEU A 89 1.64 -6.23 -8.07
N ASP A 90 1.05 -6.75 -7.00
CA ASP A 90 -0.26 -7.41 -7.08
C ASP A 90 -1.35 -6.44 -7.58
N LEU A 91 -1.26 -5.17 -7.18
CA LEU A 91 -2.17 -4.11 -7.62
C LEU A 91 -1.88 -3.64 -9.05
N GLU A 92 -0.60 -3.46 -9.41
CA GLU A 92 -0.18 -2.99 -10.74
C GLU A 92 0.97 -3.84 -11.32
N PRO A 93 0.69 -5.07 -11.80
CA PRO A 93 1.71 -6.07 -12.13
C PRO A 93 2.58 -5.75 -13.35
N ASN A 94 2.26 -4.69 -14.09
CA ASN A 94 3.04 -4.25 -15.27
C ASN A 94 3.53 -2.80 -15.11
N HIS A 95 3.55 -2.27 -13.89
CA HIS A 95 4.06 -0.93 -13.64
C HIS A 95 5.59 -0.96 -13.58
N LEU A 96 6.24 -0.61 -14.70
CA LEU A 96 7.70 -0.65 -14.88
C LEU A 96 8.48 -0.02 -13.73
N GLY A 97 8.00 1.09 -13.16
CA GLY A 97 8.69 1.75 -12.04
C GLY A 97 8.65 0.97 -10.73
N ILE A 98 7.60 0.16 -10.50
CA ILE A 98 7.48 -0.66 -9.28
C ILE A 98 8.34 -1.91 -9.47
N GLU A 99 8.26 -2.54 -10.64
CA GLU A 99 9.09 -3.69 -11.03
C GLU A 99 10.59 -3.37 -10.89
N GLN A 100 11.04 -2.22 -11.41
CA GLN A 100 12.44 -1.79 -11.30
C GLN A 100 12.90 -1.57 -9.85
N ASN A 101 12.05 -1.00 -8.99
CA ASN A 101 12.39 -0.82 -7.58
C ASN A 101 12.45 -2.15 -6.85
N TYR A 102 11.51 -3.05 -7.13
CA TYR A 102 11.44 -4.37 -6.52
C TYR A 102 12.64 -5.24 -6.90
N ASP A 103 13.01 -5.26 -8.19
CA ASP A 103 14.19 -6.01 -8.66
C ASP A 103 15.48 -5.52 -7.97
N LEU A 104 15.66 -4.19 -7.86
CA LEU A 104 16.79 -3.60 -7.17
C LEU A 104 16.82 -3.98 -5.68
N PHE A 105 15.65 -3.97 -5.03
CA PHE A 105 15.50 -4.42 -3.65
C PHE A 105 15.87 -5.90 -3.49
N LEU A 106 15.40 -6.78 -4.37
CA LEU A 106 15.68 -8.22 -4.29
C LEU A 106 17.18 -8.53 -4.39
N GLU A 107 17.92 -7.83 -5.26
CA GLU A 107 19.38 -7.98 -5.34
C GLU A 107 20.07 -7.65 -4.00
N ALA A 108 19.56 -6.65 -3.27
CA ALA A 108 20.07 -6.28 -1.96
C ALA A 108 19.63 -7.27 -0.87
N TYR A 109 18.37 -7.70 -0.90
CA TYR A 109 17.76 -8.62 0.06
C TYR A 109 18.44 -9.99 0.04
N ASP A 110 18.65 -10.58 -1.14
CA ASP A 110 19.30 -11.87 -1.31
C ASP A 110 20.74 -11.87 -0.78
N ARG A 111 21.48 -10.77 -1.01
CA ARG A 111 22.84 -10.62 -0.50
C ARG A 111 22.89 -10.63 1.02
N VAL A 112 21.96 -9.95 1.69
CA VAL A 112 21.88 -9.92 3.16
C VAL A 112 21.54 -11.31 3.70
N ASN A 113 20.59 -12.00 3.07
CA ASN A 113 20.13 -13.31 3.50
C ASN A 113 21.14 -14.45 3.23
N GLN A 114 21.96 -14.33 2.19
CA GLN A 114 23.05 -15.28 1.94
C GLN A 114 24.22 -15.10 2.91
N ASN A 115 24.55 -13.86 3.29
CA ASN A 115 25.63 -13.56 4.25
C ASN A 115 25.27 -13.87 5.70
N SER A 116 23.99 -14.12 5.98
CA SER A 116 23.47 -14.42 7.32
C SER A 116 23.37 -15.93 7.62
N ARG A 117 23.79 -16.78 6.66
CA ARG A 117 23.87 -18.25 6.80
C ARG A 117 25.28 -18.71 7.09
#